data_AF-A0A845ZMU0-F1
#
_entry.id   AF-A0A845ZMU0-F1
#
_cell.length_a   1.000
_cell.length_b   1.000
_cell.length_c   1.000
_cell.angle_alpha   90.00
_cell.angle_beta   90.00
_cell.angle_gamma   90.00
#
_symmetry.space_group_name_H-M   'P 1'
#
loop_
_entity.id
_entity.type
_entity.pdbx_description
1 polymer ?
#
loop_
_entity_poly.entity_id
_entity_poly.type
_entity_poly.pdbx_seq_one_letter_code
_entity_poly.pdbx_strand_id
1 'polypeptide(L)'
;MNGFDTAAVVKNDLHSMDIPIIILSITEEQHALGVERCLSKPINLEELLKDVVRLTSQEKPTKQVLIVEEHLPQAQMITQVLRKRVIRIIYARNGQDCLSKAISFKPDMILVNSGIAKEQALVNKVRFEHKLATIFFILLD
;
A
#
# COMPACT_ATOMS: atom_id res chain seq x y z
N MET A 1 -24.47 -7.78 -19.66
CA MET A 1 -23.58 -7.34 -18.57
C MET A 1 -24.27 -6.16 -17.89
N ASN A 2 -24.78 -6.36 -16.68
CA ASN A 2 -25.38 -5.32 -15.85
C ASN A 2 -24.32 -4.68 -14.93
N GLY A 3 -24.70 -3.69 -14.11
CA GLY A 3 -23.75 -3.01 -13.20
C GLY A 3 -23.07 -3.95 -12.20
N PHE A 4 -23.73 -5.03 -11.81
CA PHE A 4 -23.20 -6.03 -10.91
C PHE A 4 -22.19 -6.96 -11.60
N ASP A 5 -22.47 -7.39 -12.83
CA ASP A 5 -21.54 -8.17 -13.66
C ASP A 5 -20.24 -7.39 -13.90
N THR A 6 -20.36 -6.09 -14.21
CA THR A 6 -19.19 -5.22 -14.39
C THR A 6 -18.38 -5.11 -13.11
N ALA A 7 -19.04 -4.92 -11.97
CA ALA A 7 -18.36 -4.86 -10.67
C ALA A 7 -17.65 -6.17 -10.33
N ALA A 8 -18.28 -7.31 -10.61
CA ALA A 8 -17.68 -8.64 -10.42
C ALA A 8 -16.44 -8.83 -11.30
N VAL A 9 -16.44 -8.36 -12.55
CA VAL A 9 -15.26 -8.41 -13.42
C VAL A 9 -14.12 -7.56 -12.86
N VAL A 10 -14.41 -6.31 -12.46
CA VAL A 10 -13.41 -5.40 -11.87
C VAL A 10 -12.83 -5.99 -10.58
N LYS A 11 -13.66 -6.59 -9.72
CA LYS A 11 -13.24 -7.15 -8.44
C LYS A 11 -12.44 -8.47 -8.58
N ASN A 12 -12.50 -9.13 -9.73
CA ASN A 12 -11.72 -10.35 -10.01
C ASN A 12 -10.37 -10.07 -10.71
N ASP A 13 -10.08 -8.82 -11.10
CA ASP A 13 -8.81 -8.45 -11.73
C ASP A 13 -7.78 -7.93 -10.70
N LEU A 14 -6.57 -8.48 -10.74
CA LEU A 14 -5.48 -8.15 -9.80
C LEU A 14 -5.06 -6.67 -9.83
N HIS A 15 -5.28 -5.97 -10.94
CA HIS A 15 -4.90 -4.57 -11.10
C HIS A 15 -6.00 -3.60 -10.64
N SER A 16 -7.22 -4.07 -10.44
CA SER A 16 -8.38 -3.21 -10.15
C SER A 16 -9.28 -3.69 -9.00
N MET A 17 -8.97 -4.83 -8.37
CA MET A 17 -9.75 -5.39 -7.25
C MET A 17 -9.85 -4.47 -6.02
N ASP A 18 -8.87 -3.60 -5.82
CA ASP A 18 -8.83 -2.65 -4.70
C ASP A 18 -9.64 -1.36 -4.96
N ILE A 19 -10.17 -1.15 -6.17
CA ILE A 19 -10.93 0.05 -6.51
C ILE A 19 -12.32 -0.03 -5.84
N PRO A 20 -12.71 0.92 -4.98
CA PRO A 20 -14.03 0.92 -4.38
C PRO A 20 -15.13 1.24 -5.41
N ILE A 21 -16.24 0.49 -5.35
CA ILE A 21 -17.39 0.57 -6.25
C ILE A 21 -18.66 0.77 -5.40
N ILE A 22 -19.40 1.84 -5.71
CA ILE A 22 -20.78 2.05 -5.24
C ILE A 22 -21.71 1.82 -6.42
N ILE A 23 -22.72 0.96 -6.26
CA ILE A 23 -23.76 0.74 -7.27
C ILE A 23 -25.01 1.56 -6.91
N LEU A 24 -25.60 2.19 -7.92
CA LEU A 24 -26.87 2.91 -7.79
C LEU A 24 -27.96 2.14 -8.52
N SER A 25 -28.84 1.47 -7.77
CA SER A 25 -29.83 0.54 -8.32
C SER A 25 -31.27 1.00 -8.07
N ILE A 26 -32.20 0.55 -8.91
CA ILE A 26 -33.65 0.66 -8.65
C ILE A 26 -34.16 -0.52 -7.80
N THR A 27 -33.37 -1.60 -7.70
CA THR A 27 -33.68 -2.79 -6.91
C THR A 27 -32.72 -2.90 -5.73
N GLU A 28 -33.22 -3.34 -4.58
CA GLU A 28 -32.41 -3.63 -3.40
C GLU A 28 -31.74 -5.01 -3.52
N GLU A 29 -30.90 -5.20 -4.54
CA GLU A 29 -30.02 -6.37 -4.59
C GLU A 29 -28.84 -6.13 -3.64
N GLN A 30 -29.09 -6.39 -2.35
CA GLN A 30 -28.19 -6.06 -1.25
C GLN A 30 -26.89 -6.90 -1.22
N HIS A 31 -26.76 -7.93 -2.05
CA HIS A 31 -25.67 -8.92 -1.97
C HIS A 31 -24.91 -9.13 -3.29
N ALA A 32 -24.41 -8.06 -3.90
CA ALA A 32 -23.38 -8.22 -4.92
C ALA A 32 -22.01 -8.40 -4.27
N LEU A 33 -21.40 -9.56 -4.50
CA LEU A 33 -20.06 -9.88 -4.01
C LEU A 33 -19.05 -8.84 -4.52
N GLY A 34 -18.41 -8.14 -3.58
CA GLY A 34 -17.27 -7.28 -3.87
C GLY A 34 -17.56 -5.78 -4.02
N VAL A 35 -18.81 -5.31 -3.88
CA VAL A 35 -19.10 -3.86 -3.85
C VAL A 35 -19.20 -3.32 -2.43
N GLU A 36 -18.74 -2.10 -2.22
CA GLU A 36 -18.68 -1.48 -0.90
C GLU A 36 -20.08 -1.00 -0.45
N ARG A 37 -20.90 -0.55 -1.40
CA ARG A 37 -22.30 -0.15 -1.17
C ARG A 37 -23.16 -0.32 -2.43
N CYS A 38 -24.43 -0.61 -2.21
CA CYS A 38 -25.49 -0.43 -3.19
C CYS A 38 -26.51 0.56 -2.62
N LEU A 39 -26.79 1.65 -3.32
CA LEU A 39 -27.77 2.67 -2.92
C LEU A 39 -28.97 2.60 -3.86
N SER A 40 -30.17 2.70 -3.30
CA SER A 40 -31.41 2.72 -4.08
C SER A 40 -31.64 4.10 -4.73
N LYS A 41 -32.34 4.09 -5.86
CA LYS A 41 -32.85 5.32 -6.50
C LYS A 41 -34.27 5.59 -5.99
N PRO A 42 -34.66 6.87 -5.77
CA PRO A 42 -33.87 8.09 -5.98
C PRO A 42 -32.73 8.24 -4.97
N ILE A 43 -31.62 8.82 -5.42
CA ILE A 43 -30.38 8.88 -4.65
C ILE A 43 -30.53 9.84 -3.47
N ASN A 44 -30.23 9.37 -2.26
CA ASN A 44 -29.96 10.25 -1.12
C ASN A 44 -28.53 10.79 -1.23
N LEU A 45 -28.40 12.06 -1.58
CA LEU A 45 -27.09 12.70 -1.80
C LEU A 45 -26.26 12.77 -0.52
N GLU A 46 -26.88 12.98 0.65
CA GLU A 46 -26.14 13.01 1.93
C GLU A 46 -25.54 11.65 2.25
N GLU A 47 -26.29 10.58 1.99
CA GLU A 47 -25.81 9.21 2.19
C GLU A 47 -24.68 8.87 1.22
N LEU A 48 -24.83 9.21 -0.06
CA LEU A 48 -23.78 9.04 -1.05
C LEU A 48 -22.50 9.80 -0.67
N LEU A 49 -22.62 11.06 -0.23
CA LEU A 49 -21.47 11.86 0.18
C LEU A 49 -20.79 11.29 1.43
N LYS A 50 -21.55 10.76 2.40
CA LYS A 50 -20.97 10.05 3.56
C LYS A 50 -20.16 8.83 3.12
N ASP A 51 -20.68 8.06 2.16
CA ASP A 51 -19.97 6.89 1.63
C ASP A 51 -18.74 7.29 0.81
N VAL A 52 -18.81 8.35 -0.01
CA VAL A 52 -17.65 8.90 -0.73
C VAL A 52 -16.57 9.36 0.24
N VAL A 53 -16.94 10.13 1.28
CA VAL A 53 -15.98 10.57 2.30
C VAL A 53 -15.39 9.35 3.00
N ARG A 54 -16.20 8.37 3.41
CA ARG A 54 -15.70 7.15 4.06
C ARG A 54 -14.70 6.39 3.18
N LEU A 55 -15.00 6.21 1.89
CA LEU A 55 -14.17 5.43 0.97
C LEU A 55 -12.90 6.18 0.52
N THR A 56 -12.94 7.51 0.48
CA THR A 56 -11.76 8.34 0.19
C THR A 56 -10.90 8.62 1.43
N SER A 57 -11.51 8.59 2.63
CA SER A 57 -10.80 8.70 3.92
C SER A 57 -10.17 7.38 4.36
N GLN A 58 -10.65 6.25 3.82
CA GLN A 58 -9.97 4.96 3.89
C GLN A 58 -8.77 4.95 2.92
N GLU A 59 -7.78 5.80 3.19
CA GLU A 59 -6.42 5.44 2.80
C GLU A 59 -6.12 4.11 3.51
N LYS A 60 -6.17 2.97 2.80
CA LYS A 60 -5.27 1.87 3.18
C LYS A 60 -3.90 2.55 3.27
N PRO A 61 -3.20 2.53 4.41
CA PRO A 61 -1.88 3.13 4.46
C PRO A 61 -1.09 2.48 3.33
N THR A 62 -0.72 3.27 2.34
CA THR A 62 0.10 2.81 1.21
C THR A 62 1.30 2.19 1.87
N LYS A 63 1.42 0.85 1.79
CA LYS A 63 2.49 0.15 2.48
C LYS A 63 3.80 0.82 2.10
N GLN A 64 4.58 1.18 3.10
CA GLN A 64 5.81 1.95 2.90
C GLN A 64 7.00 1.00 2.94
N VAL A 65 7.74 0.95 1.84
CA VAL A 65 8.97 0.16 1.74
C VAL A 65 10.15 1.12 1.64
N LEU A 66 11.09 0.99 2.58
CA LEU A 66 12.37 1.68 2.53
C LEU A 66 13.41 0.77 1.88
N ILE A 67 13.98 1.20 0.77
CA ILE A 67 15.05 0.51 0.04
C ILE A 67 16.38 1.14 0.43
N VAL A 68 17.33 0.34 0.89
CA VAL A 68 18.67 0.74 1.26
C VAL A 68 19.65 0.08 0.30
N GLU A 69 20.04 0.84 -0.72
CA GLU A 69 20.90 0.39 -1.82
C GLU A 69 21.73 1.57 -2.32
N GLU A 70 23.04 1.37 -2.46
CA GLU A 70 23.98 2.39 -2.93
C GLU A 70 24.08 2.40 -4.46
N HIS A 71 23.86 1.26 -5.10
CA HIS A 71 23.95 1.11 -6.54
C HIS A 71 22.63 1.45 -7.24
N LEU A 72 22.56 2.65 -7.83
CA LEU A 72 21.35 3.19 -8.47
C LEU A 72 20.66 2.24 -9.47
N PRO A 73 21.38 1.53 -10.38
CA PRO A 73 20.74 0.57 -11.27
C PRO A 73 19.99 -0.56 -10.55
N GLN A 74 20.52 -1.07 -9.43
CA GLN A 74 19.86 -2.12 -8.65
C GLN A 74 18.64 -1.56 -7.93
N ALA A 75 18.75 -0.37 -7.32
CA ALA A 75 17.63 0.32 -6.71
C ALA A 75 16.48 0.54 -7.71
N GLN A 76 16.80 0.93 -8.95
CA GLN A 76 15.81 1.11 -10.02
C GLN A 76 15.13 -0.21 -10.42
N MET A 77 15.87 -1.31 -10.51
CA MET A 77 15.31 -2.62 -10.81
C MET A 77 14.32 -3.08 -9.73
N ILE A 78 14.70 -2.98 -8.45
CA ILE A 78 13.83 -3.31 -7.31
C ILE A 78 12.54 -2.46 -7.37
N THR A 79 12.69 -1.18 -7.68
CA THR A 79 11.58 -0.24 -7.82
C THR A 79 10.61 -0.64 -8.92
N GLN A 80 11.12 -1.04 -10.09
CA GLN A 80 10.28 -1.47 -11.21
C GLN A 80 9.45 -2.71 -10.85
N VAL A 81 10.02 -3.64 -10.08
CA VAL A 81 9.29 -4.82 -9.59
C VAL A 81 8.19 -4.42 -8.60
N LEU A 82 8.49 -3.50 -7.67
CA LEU A 82 7.55 -3.06 -6.64
C LEU A 82 6.45 -2.12 -7.18
N ARG A 83 6.71 -1.36 -8.25
CA ARG A 83 5.77 -0.43 -8.89
C ARG A 83 4.48 -1.06 -9.40
N LYS A 84 4.42 -2.39 -9.55
CA LYS A 84 3.20 -3.12 -9.89
C LYS A 84 2.16 -3.16 -8.74
N ARG A 85 2.50 -2.64 -7.56
CA ARG A 85 1.66 -2.65 -6.35
C ARG A 85 1.47 -1.23 -5.83
N VAL A 86 0.36 -0.99 -5.11
CA VAL A 86 0.06 0.27 -4.42
C VAL A 86 0.96 0.40 -3.17
N ILE A 87 2.27 0.63 -3.40
CA ILE A 87 3.32 0.70 -2.37
C ILE A 87 4.07 2.02 -2.53
N ARG A 88 4.23 2.77 -1.43
CA ARG A 88 5.08 3.95 -1.41
C ARG A 88 6.53 3.52 -1.17
N ILE A 89 7.42 3.93 -2.07
CA ILE A 89 8.84 3.58 -2.00
C ILE A 89 9.63 4.78 -1.48
N ILE A 90 10.49 4.53 -0.49
CA ILE A 90 11.43 5.47 0.09
C ILE A 90 12.84 4.92 -0.15
N TYR A 91 13.81 5.76 -0.48
CA TYR A 91 15.19 5.32 -0.70
C TYR A 91 16.12 5.84 0.37
N ALA A 92 17.08 5.03 0.78
CA ALA A 92 18.26 5.43 1.52
C ALA A 92 19.52 4.96 0.80
N ARG A 93 20.56 5.80 0.81
CA ARG A 93 21.84 5.49 0.14
C ARG A 93 22.87 4.80 1.03
N ASN A 94 22.65 4.82 2.35
CA ASN A 94 23.53 4.23 3.35
C ASN A 94 22.75 4.02 4.67
N GLY A 95 23.39 3.41 5.67
CA GLY A 95 22.73 3.12 6.94
C GLY A 95 22.34 4.35 7.77
N GLN A 96 23.09 5.46 7.69
CA GLN A 96 22.72 6.69 8.41
C GLN A 96 21.45 7.32 7.82
N ASP A 97 21.37 7.40 6.49
CA ASP A 97 20.20 7.86 5.76
C ASP A 97 19.00 6.91 6.00
N CYS A 98 19.27 5.60 6.06
CA CYS A 98 18.26 4.60 6.40
C CYS A 98 17.69 4.84 7.79
N LEU A 99 18.51 5.05 8.81
CA LEU A 99 18.04 5.24 10.18
C LEU A 99 17.18 6.52 10.28
N SER A 100 17.66 7.62 9.72
CA SER A 100 16.92 8.90 9.69
C SER A 100 15.54 8.75 9.04
N LYS A 101 15.49 8.08 7.89
CA LYS A 101 14.24 7.84 7.14
C LYS A 101 13.35 6.81 7.83
N ALA A 102 13.90 5.77 8.43
CA ALA A 102 13.13 4.78 9.18
C ALA A 102 12.40 5.43 10.37
N ILE A 103 13.07 6.34 11.09
CA ILE A 103 12.46 7.10 12.19
C ILE A 103 11.38 8.05 11.69
N SER A 104 11.66 8.79 10.60
CA SER A 104 10.77 9.82 10.06
C SER A 104 9.51 9.24 9.43
N PHE A 105 9.67 8.20 8.62
CA PHE A 105 8.60 7.65 7.79
C PHE A 105 7.94 6.40 8.38
N LYS A 106 8.63 5.69 9.28
CA LYS A 106 8.15 4.43 9.90
C LYS A 106 7.66 3.43 8.85
N PRO A 107 8.56 2.97 7.96
CA PRO A 107 8.19 2.03 6.92
C PRO A 107 7.69 0.71 7.50
N ASP A 108 6.80 0.04 6.78
CA ASP A 108 6.34 -1.31 7.13
C ASP A 108 7.44 -2.37 6.91
N MET A 109 8.38 -2.07 6.00
CA MET A 109 9.46 -2.99 5.61
C MET A 109 10.70 -2.23 5.17
N ILE A 110 11.87 -2.80 5.46
CA ILE A 110 13.17 -2.36 4.95
C ILE A 110 13.75 -3.45 4.05
N LEU A 111 13.98 -3.12 2.77
CA LEU A 111 14.79 -3.91 1.85
C LEU A 111 16.21 -3.35 1.88
N VAL A 112 17.20 -4.16 2.22
CA VAL A 112 18.58 -3.66 2.37
C VAL A 112 19.59 -4.63 1.76
N ASN A 113 20.57 -4.07 1.05
CA ASN A 113 21.75 -4.80 0.61
C ASN A 113 22.49 -5.42 1.81
N SER A 114 22.80 -6.72 1.75
CA SER A 114 23.37 -7.45 2.88
C SER A 114 24.75 -6.93 3.29
N GLY A 115 25.54 -6.38 2.35
CA GLY A 115 26.81 -5.71 2.63
C GLY A 115 26.63 -4.50 3.53
N ILE A 116 25.75 -3.58 3.14
CA ILE A 116 25.40 -2.37 3.92
C ILE A 116 24.86 -2.75 5.30
N ALA A 117 24.00 -3.77 5.37
CA ALA A 117 23.41 -4.21 6.63
C ALA A 117 24.47 -4.71 7.63
N LYS A 118 25.45 -5.48 7.15
CA LYS A 118 26.53 -6.06 7.96
C LYS A 118 27.53 -5.00 8.42
N GLU A 119 28.07 -4.21 7.48
CA GLU A 119 29.11 -3.21 7.78
C GLU A 119 28.69 -2.21 8.85
N GLN A 120 27.40 -1.85 8.87
CA GLN A 120 26.90 -0.78 9.74
C GLN A 120 26.09 -1.28 10.94
N ALA A 121 25.99 -2.61 11.13
CA ALA A 121 25.11 -3.25 12.12
C ALA A 121 23.68 -2.67 12.07
N LEU A 122 23.19 -2.39 10.85
CA LEU A 122 22.03 -1.54 10.62
C LEU A 122 20.75 -2.11 11.21
N VAL A 123 20.55 -3.42 11.07
CA VAL A 123 19.39 -4.13 11.63
C VAL A 123 19.29 -3.92 13.13
N ASN A 124 20.41 -4.02 13.85
CA ASN A 124 20.44 -3.82 15.29
C ASN A 124 20.13 -2.37 15.63
N LYS A 125 20.77 -1.40 14.96
CA LYS A 125 20.53 0.03 15.19
C LYS A 125 19.07 0.42 15.00
N VAL A 126 18.43 -0.06 13.93
CA VAL A 126 17.00 0.20 13.71
C VAL A 126 16.14 -0.51 14.76
N ARG A 127 16.48 -1.75 15.18
CA ARG A 127 15.70 -2.46 16.20
C ARG A 127 15.82 -1.86 17.60
N PHE A 128 16.91 -1.17 17.92
CA PHE A 128 17.06 -0.46 19.20
C PHE A 128 16.10 0.74 19.32
N GLU A 129 15.56 1.25 18.21
CA GLU A 129 14.53 2.28 18.23
C GLU A 129 13.18 1.68 18.66
N HIS A 130 12.63 2.15 19.77
CA HIS A 130 11.42 1.63 20.43
C HIS A 130 10.20 1.44 19.49
N LYS A 131 10.09 2.25 18.43
CA LYS A 131 8.97 2.21 17.46
C LYS A 131 9.26 1.38 16.21
N LEU A 132 10.48 0.85 16.05
CA LEU A 132 10.95 0.17 14.84
C LEU A 132 11.37 -1.28 15.12
N ALA A 133 11.31 -1.75 16.37
CA ALA A 133 11.73 -3.09 16.80
C ALA A 133 11.04 -4.24 16.03
N THR A 134 9.83 -4.02 15.52
CA THR A 134 9.03 -5.02 14.81
C THR A 134 9.06 -4.89 13.29
N ILE A 135 9.90 -3.99 12.73
CA ILE A 135 9.99 -3.81 11.28
C ILE A 135 10.54 -5.07 10.62
N PHE A 136 9.92 -5.47 9.51
CA PHE A 136 10.40 -6.55 8.67
C PHE A 136 11.62 -6.12 7.85
N PHE A 137 12.67 -6.94 7.88
CA PHE A 137 13.86 -6.77 7.06
C PHE A 137 13.93 -7.86 6.01
N ILE A 138 14.29 -7.51 4.78
CA ILE A 138 14.73 -8.44 3.76
C ILE A 138 16.15 -8.03 3.36
N LEU A 139 17.06 -8.98 3.49
CA LEU A 139 18.45 -8.82 3.06
C LEU A 139 18.56 -9.27 1.60
N LEU A 140 19.15 -8.44 0.76
CA LEU A 140 19.41 -8.73 -0.64
C LEU A 140 20.90 -9.05 -0.78
N ASP A 141 21.21 -10.25 -1.29
CA ASP A 141 22.57 -10.73 -1.60
C ASP A 141 22.84 -10.67 -3.11
#